data_AF-A0A357K5A0-F1
#
_entry.id   AF-A0A357K5A0-F1
#
_cell.length_a   1.000
_cell.length_b   1.000
_cell.length_c   1.000
_cell.angle_alpha   90.00
_cell.angle_beta   90.00
_cell.angle_gamma   90.00
#
_symmetry.space_group_name_H-M   'P 1'
#
loop_
_entity.id
_entity.type
_entity.pdbx_description
1 polymer ?
#
loop_
_entity_poly.entity_id
_entity_poly.type
_entity_poly.pdbx_seq_one_letter_code
_entity_poly.pdbx_strand_id
1 'polypeptide(L)'
;MKYTFCACALALLTMGCSFQTEIMVGESSDHAHPKLVVGITVDQMRSDYLTRFGAWDDAASPATFGEGGFRRMVEEGFTCRDHHFGYAPTYTGPGHASIYTGTTPKVHGIIGNDWYDRASGTSVYCASDTSVKGVNGDGVDFEGIVLGSSGQMSPHRMLSTTLGDELKMATGGQAKVYGASMKDRGAILPAGHGADGAFWFYGKDLGHFVSSTYYADTLPLWVVDLNLSGRAEALMGDGWHRLRDESVYSQCLPDNNPYEGAFRGELRPTFPYDLQALREKNGGYDLLKGTPGGNTLIVDFALAAIDGAELGQDDVTDLLA
;
A
#
# COMPACT_ATOMS: atom_id res chain seq x y z
N MET A 1 -79.57 -2.14 37.62
CA MET A 1 -78.10 -2.06 37.77
C MET A 1 -77.48 -2.96 36.70
N LYS A 2 -77.16 -2.39 35.53
CA LYS A 2 -76.53 -3.09 34.40
C LYS A 2 -75.33 -2.23 33.99
N TYR A 3 -74.13 -2.79 34.12
CA TYR A 3 -72.89 -2.11 33.79
C TYR A 3 -72.68 -2.16 32.28
N THR A 4 -72.60 -0.99 31.65
CA THR A 4 -72.27 -0.85 30.23
C THR A 4 -70.76 -0.75 30.09
N PHE A 5 -70.16 -1.72 29.40
CA PHE A 5 -68.75 -1.73 29.01
C PHE A 5 -68.53 -0.68 27.91
N CYS A 6 -67.66 0.29 28.16
CA CYS A 6 -67.21 1.24 27.14
C CYS A 6 -65.85 0.79 26.64
N ALA A 7 -65.78 0.24 25.42
CA ALA A 7 -64.53 -0.10 24.77
C ALA A 7 -63.92 1.16 24.13
N CYS A 8 -62.90 1.73 24.75
CA CYS A 8 -62.07 2.74 24.12
C CYS A 8 -61.15 2.08 23.09
N ALA A 9 -61.37 2.36 21.81
CA ALA A 9 -60.44 2.01 20.74
C ALA A 9 -59.18 2.88 20.86
N LEU A 10 -58.04 2.24 21.14
CA LEU A 10 -56.72 2.88 21.16
C LEU A 10 -56.18 2.89 19.72
N ALA A 11 -56.21 4.04 19.05
CA ALA A 11 -55.60 4.21 17.73
C ALA A 11 -54.08 4.39 17.90
N LEU A 12 -53.30 3.35 17.57
CA LEU A 12 -51.85 3.46 17.42
C LEU A 12 -51.53 4.16 16.10
N LEU A 13 -51.06 5.41 16.17
CA LEU A 13 -50.38 6.09 15.06
C LEU A 13 -48.95 5.55 14.96
N THR A 14 -48.70 4.67 13.99
CA THR A 14 -47.34 4.32 13.57
C THR A 14 -46.80 5.45 12.68
N MET A 15 -46.05 6.40 13.25
CA MET A 15 -45.20 7.29 12.46
C MET A 15 -44.04 6.46 11.91
N GLY A 16 -44.13 6.07 10.63
CA GLY A 16 -43.00 5.52 9.91
C GLY A 16 -41.98 6.62 9.67
N CYS A 17 -40.89 6.63 10.45
CA CYS A 17 -39.70 7.40 10.10
C CYS A 17 -39.06 6.76 8.86
N SER A 18 -39.41 7.27 7.69
CA SER A 18 -38.62 7.05 6.48
C SER A 18 -37.40 7.97 6.58
N PHE A 19 -36.24 7.39 6.92
CA PHE A 19 -34.96 8.05 6.64
C PHE A 19 -34.69 7.89 5.15
N GLN A 20 -35.24 8.79 4.36
CA GLN A 20 -34.86 8.94 2.97
C GLN A 20 -33.59 9.79 2.97
N THR A 21 -32.43 9.14 2.88
CA THR A 21 -31.17 9.84 2.61
C THR A 21 -31.29 10.43 1.22
N GLU A 22 -31.64 11.71 1.12
CA GLU A 22 -31.44 12.45 -0.12
C GLU A 22 -29.94 12.51 -0.37
N ILE A 23 -29.45 11.65 -1.27
CA ILE A 23 -28.16 11.87 -1.89
C ILE A 23 -28.36 13.10 -2.75
N MET A 24 -27.95 14.26 -2.23
CA MET A 24 -27.71 15.46 -3.01
C MET A 24 -26.61 15.12 -4.02
N VAL A 25 -26.99 14.58 -5.18
CA VAL A 25 -26.14 14.62 -6.36
C VAL A 25 -26.07 16.08 -6.75
N GLY A 26 -25.07 16.79 -6.25
CA GLY A 26 -24.80 18.14 -6.68
C GLY A 26 -24.77 18.16 -8.21
N GLU A 27 -25.37 19.18 -8.82
CA GLU A 27 -25.15 19.43 -10.25
C GLU A 27 -23.63 19.40 -10.47
N SER A 28 -23.18 18.50 -11.34
CA SER A 28 -21.80 18.51 -11.76
C SER A 28 -21.58 19.86 -12.43
N SER A 29 -20.90 20.77 -11.74
CA SER A 29 -20.04 21.70 -12.46
C SER A 29 -19.17 20.84 -13.39
N ASP A 30 -18.68 21.40 -14.50
CA ASP A 30 -17.75 20.75 -15.42
C ASP A 30 -16.46 20.39 -14.65
N HIS A 31 -16.56 19.37 -13.78
CA HIS A 31 -15.58 19.02 -12.76
C HIS A 31 -14.48 18.37 -13.55
N ALA A 32 -13.47 19.17 -13.87
CA ALA A 32 -12.18 18.67 -14.33
C ALA A 32 -11.84 17.45 -13.47
N HIS A 33 -11.79 16.28 -14.12
CA HIS A 33 -11.35 15.05 -13.47
C HIS A 33 -9.96 15.31 -12.84
N PRO A 34 -9.62 14.65 -11.72
CA PRO A 34 -8.30 14.82 -11.13
C PRO A 34 -7.24 14.47 -12.18
N LYS A 35 -6.20 15.30 -12.32
CA LYS A 35 -5.09 14.99 -13.23
C LYS A 35 -4.25 13.81 -12.75
N LEU A 36 -4.20 13.59 -11.43
CA LEU A 36 -3.50 12.46 -10.82
C LEU A 36 -4.32 11.90 -9.66
N VAL A 37 -4.49 10.59 -9.64
CA VAL A 37 -4.98 9.84 -8.49
C VAL A 37 -3.79 9.14 -7.82
N VAL A 38 -3.64 9.32 -6.50
CA VAL A 38 -2.61 8.64 -5.71
C VAL A 38 -3.28 7.66 -4.75
N GLY A 39 -3.05 6.37 -4.96
CA GLY A 39 -3.46 5.30 -4.06
C GLY A 39 -2.36 5.04 -3.04
N ILE A 40 -2.68 5.07 -1.75
CA ILE A 40 -1.73 4.80 -0.66
C ILE A 40 -2.26 3.66 0.20
N THR A 41 -1.64 2.50 0.10
CA THR A 41 -1.95 1.34 0.95
C THR A 41 -0.87 1.16 2.02
N VAL A 42 -1.16 1.54 3.26
CA VAL A 42 -0.23 1.34 4.39
C VAL A 42 -0.40 -0.08 4.91
N ASP A 43 0.56 -0.96 4.57
CA ASP A 43 0.51 -2.38 4.94
C ASP A 43 0.43 -2.57 6.46
N GLN A 44 -0.48 -3.44 6.91
CA GLN A 44 -0.76 -3.72 8.32
C GLN A 44 -1.19 -2.49 9.17
N MET A 45 -1.63 -1.40 8.55
CA MET A 45 -2.19 -0.27 9.29
C MET A 45 -3.57 -0.62 9.85
N ARG A 46 -3.66 -0.72 11.17
CA ARG A 46 -4.95 -0.87 11.85
C ARG A 46 -5.63 0.49 11.97
N SER A 47 -6.95 0.51 11.85
CA SER A 47 -7.76 1.74 11.98
C SER A 47 -7.50 2.49 13.30
N ASP A 48 -7.27 1.77 14.40
CA ASP A 48 -7.02 2.37 15.72
C ASP A 48 -5.68 3.12 15.81
N TYR A 49 -4.75 2.99 14.86
CA TYR A 49 -3.52 3.80 14.86
C TYR A 49 -3.81 5.29 14.65
N LEU A 50 -4.83 5.64 13.89
CA LEU A 50 -5.25 7.04 13.73
C LEU A 50 -5.73 7.63 15.06
N THR A 51 -6.40 6.84 15.91
CA THR A 51 -6.84 7.29 17.24
C THR A 51 -5.69 7.26 18.23
N ARG A 52 -4.95 6.15 18.30
CA ARG A 52 -3.87 5.94 19.26
C ARG A 52 -2.76 6.98 19.15
N PHE A 53 -2.41 7.41 17.94
CA PHE A 53 -1.32 8.36 17.70
C PHE A 53 -1.81 9.79 17.38
N GLY A 54 -3.12 10.05 17.51
CA GLY A 54 -3.68 11.40 17.55
C GLY A 54 -3.85 12.07 16.19
N ALA A 55 -4.39 11.35 15.21
CA ALA A 55 -4.91 11.94 13.98
C ALA A 55 -6.35 12.44 14.17
N TRP A 56 -7.07 11.86 15.13
CA TRP A 56 -8.39 12.31 15.57
C TRP A 56 -8.28 13.23 16.79
N ASP A 57 -9.21 14.18 16.88
CA ASP A 57 -9.40 15.01 18.07
C ASP A 57 -10.07 14.18 19.20
N ASP A 58 -9.28 13.33 19.84
CA ASP A 58 -9.65 12.61 21.07
C ASP A 58 -8.84 13.19 22.23
N ALA A 59 -9.53 13.68 23.26
CA ALA A 59 -8.95 14.31 24.44
C ALA A 59 -7.93 13.42 25.18
N ALA A 60 -8.00 12.09 25.00
CA ALA A 60 -7.07 11.14 25.60
C ALA A 60 -5.85 10.80 24.70
N SER A 61 -5.82 11.30 23.46
CA SER A 61 -4.79 10.95 22.49
C SER A 61 -3.68 12.00 22.40
N PRO A 62 -2.39 11.60 22.44
CA PRO A 62 -1.29 12.53 22.23
C PRO A 62 -1.30 12.99 20.76
N ALA A 63 -1.25 14.30 20.53
CA ALA A 63 -1.12 14.89 19.20
C ALA A 63 0.29 14.62 18.60
N THR A 64 0.55 13.36 18.22
CA THR A 64 1.87 12.95 17.72
C THR A 64 2.01 13.15 16.22
N PHE A 65 0.92 13.05 15.46
CA PHE A 65 0.94 13.36 14.03
C PHE A 65 1.06 14.86 13.76
N GLY A 66 1.84 15.20 12.73
CA GLY A 66 1.88 16.55 12.18
C GLY A 66 0.66 16.86 11.30
N GLU A 67 0.48 18.14 10.99
CA GLU A 67 -0.73 18.64 10.32
C GLU A 67 -0.82 18.17 8.86
N GLY A 68 0.30 18.01 8.16
CA GLY A 68 0.34 17.74 6.72
C GLY A 68 0.14 16.29 6.26
N GLY A 69 -0.05 15.33 7.18
CA GLY A 69 -0.14 13.90 6.89
C GLY A 69 -1.51 13.29 7.18
N PHE A 70 -1.56 12.27 8.04
CA PHE A 70 -2.81 11.63 8.46
C PHE A 70 -3.84 12.62 9.01
N ARG A 71 -3.40 13.66 9.74
CA ARG A 71 -4.30 14.67 10.29
C ARG A 71 -5.02 15.45 9.18
N ARG A 72 -4.29 15.91 8.16
CA ARG A 72 -4.88 16.51 6.95
C ARG A 72 -5.94 15.61 6.31
N MET A 73 -5.64 14.33 6.11
CA MET A 73 -6.58 13.39 5.49
C MET A 73 -7.86 13.21 6.32
N VAL A 74 -7.73 13.23 7.64
CA VAL A 74 -8.85 13.12 8.58
C VAL A 74 -9.68 14.41 8.67
N GLU A 75 -9.02 15.57 8.73
CA GLU A 75 -9.66 16.88 8.96
C GLU A 75 -10.25 17.49 7.69
N GLU A 76 -9.57 17.34 6.55
CA GLU A 76 -9.94 17.96 5.27
C GLU A 76 -10.56 16.96 4.27
N GLY A 77 -10.46 15.66 4.56
CA GLY A 77 -10.89 14.59 3.66
C GLY A 77 -12.20 13.91 4.09
N PHE A 78 -12.46 12.76 3.47
CA PHE A 78 -13.55 11.87 3.85
C PHE A 78 -12.98 10.60 4.48
N THR A 79 -13.45 10.26 5.68
CA THR A 79 -12.96 9.06 6.38
C THR A 79 -14.08 8.06 6.65
N CYS A 80 -13.90 6.84 6.16
CA CYS A 80 -14.76 5.70 6.48
C CYS A 80 -14.21 4.96 7.71
N ARG A 81 -14.87 5.10 8.86
CA ARG A 81 -14.43 4.49 10.13
C ARG A 81 -14.81 3.02 10.29
N ASP A 82 -15.85 2.58 9.60
CA ASP A 82 -16.39 1.21 9.67
C ASP A 82 -16.20 0.50 8.32
N HIS A 83 -14.93 0.33 7.93
CA HIS A 83 -14.54 -0.35 6.70
C HIS A 83 -13.83 -1.67 7.03
N HIS A 84 -14.31 -2.76 6.43
CA HIS A 84 -13.87 -4.12 6.75
C HIS A 84 -13.63 -4.93 5.48
N PHE A 85 -12.64 -5.83 5.52
CA PHE A 85 -12.48 -6.83 4.47
C PHE A 85 -13.67 -7.80 4.48
N GLY A 86 -14.37 -7.90 3.35
CA GLY A 86 -15.50 -8.83 3.16
C GLY A 86 -15.08 -10.27 2.89
N TYR A 87 -13.86 -10.68 3.25
CA TYR A 87 -13.30 -11.99 2.94
C TYR A 87 -12.24 -12.43 3.96
N ALA A 88 -11.85 -13.69 3.86
CA ALA A 88 -10.70 -14.26 4.55
C ALA A 88 -9.90 -15.16 3.59
N PRO A 89 -8.57 -15.28 3.74
CA PRO A 89 -7.72 -14.65 4.75
C PRO A 89 -7.30 -13.20 4.42
N THR A 90 -7.06 -12.37 5.44
CA THR A 90 -6.63 -10.96 5.31
C THR A 90 -5.12 -10.84 5.15
N TYR A 91 -4.58 -11.39 4.06
CA TYR A 91 -3.16 -11.29 3.70
C TYR A 91 -2.89 -10.14 2.73
N THR A 92 -1.62 -9.73 2.62
CA THR A 92 -1.16 -8.62 1.77
C THR A 92 -1.63 -8.75 0.33
N GLY A 93 -1.37 -9.88 -0.36
CA GLY A 93 -1.72 -10.07 -1.77
C GLY A 93 -3.22 -9.92 -2.04
N PRO A 94 -4.08 -10.71 -1.36
CA PRO A 94 -5.53 -10.54 -1.42
C PRO A 94 -5.98 -9.09 -1.12
N GLY A 95 -5.41 -8.49 -0.07
CA GLY A 95 -5.63 -7.10 0.33
C GLY A 95 -5.47 -6.11 -0.81
N HIS A 96 -4.27 -6.08 -1.39
CA HIS A 96 -3.90 -5.13 -2.44
C HIS A 96 -4.72 -5.37 -3.71
N ALA A 97 -4.93 -6.62 -4.12
CA ALA A 97 -5.78 -6.92 -5.26
C ALA A 97 -7.22 -6.44 -5.05
N SER A 98 -7.82 -6.68 -3.87
CA SER A 98 -9.20 -6.27 -3.62
C SER A 98 -9.41 -4.75 -3.62
N ILE A 99 -8.44 -3.98 -3.10
CA ILE A 99 -8.53 -2.50 -3.06
C ILE A 99 -8.66 -1.94 -4.49
N TYR A 100 -7.87 -2.44 -5.43
CA TYR A 100 -7.78 -1.86 -6.77
C TYR A 100 -8.68 -2.55 -7.80
N THR A 101 -9.16 -3.78 -7.55
CA THR A 101 -10.13 -4.47 -8.43
C THR A 101 -11.59 -4.24 -8.02
N GLY A 102 -11.84 -3.73 -6.82
CA GLY A 102 -13.19 -3.56 -6.28
C GLY A 102 -13.94 -4.88 -6.04
N THR A 103 -13.24 -6.02 -6.04
CA THR A 103 -13.83 -7.35 -5.86
C THR A 103 -13.06 -8.18 -4.84
N THR A 104 -13.51 -9.42 -4.60
CA THR A 104 -12.96 -10.31 -3.57
C THR A 104 -12.05 -11.39 -4.15
N PRO A 105 -11.25 -12.10 -3.32
CA PRO A 105 -10.37 -13.18 -3.77
C PRO A 105 -11.04 -14.28 -4.59
N LYS A 106 -12.34 -14.52 -4.35
CA LYS A 106 -13.15 -15.46 -5.12
C LYS A 106 -13.24 -15.07 -6.60
N VAL A 107 -13.16 -13.78 -6.93
CA VAL A 107 -13.34 -13.23 -8.27
C VAL A 107 -12.00 -12.88 -8.90
N HIS A 108 -11.16 -12.09 -8.21
CA HIS A 108 -9.87 -11.67 -8.76
C HIS A 108 -8.79 -12.77 -8.69
N GLY A 109 -9.05 -13.90 -8.03
CA GLY A 109 -8.18 -15.10 -8.06
C GLY A 109 -6.99 -15.11 -7.10
N ILE A 110 -6.64 -13.96 -6.51
CA ILE A 110 -5.55 -13.86 -5.52
C ILE A 110 -6.07 -14.25 -4.13
N ILE A 111 -5.99 -15.54 -3.80
CA ILE A 111 -6.55 -16.14 -2.57
C ILE A 111 -5.61 -16.16 -1.36
N GLY A 112 -4.33 -15.83 -1.56
CA GLY A 112 -3.32 -15.76 -0.52
C GLY A 112 -2.04 -15.12 -1.06
N ASN A 113 -1.05 -14.93 -0.19
CA ASN A 113 0.31 -14.61 -0.66
C ASN A 113 0.90 -15.82 -1.41
N ASP A 114 0.60 -17.02 -0.91
CA ASP A 114 1.01 -18.30 -1.48
C ASP A 114 -0.19 -19.25 -1.41
N TRP A 115 -0.31 -20.15 -2.38
CA TRP A 115 -1.29 -21.24 -2.35
C TRP A 115 -0.77 -22.47 -3.10
N TYR A 116 -1.39 -23.62 -2.82
CA TYR A 116 -1.09 -24.85 -3.55
C TYR A 116 -1.89 -24.89 -4.86
N ASP A 117 -1.19 -24.89 -5.99
CA ASP A 117 -1.76 -25.13 -7.31
C ASP A 117 -1.80 -26.63 -7.59
N ARG A 118 -3.02 -27.17 -7.71
CA ARG A 118 -3.24 -28.60 -7.95
C ARG A 118 -2.84 -29.02 -9.37
N ALA A 119 -2.88 -28.11 -10.34
CA ALA A 119 -2.55 -28.43 -11.72
C ALA A 119 -1.04 -28.64 -11.89
N SER A 120 -0.23 -27.77 -11.28
CA SER A 120 1.24 -27.92 -11.25
C SER A 120 1.74 -28.88 -10.17
N GLY A 121 0.94 -29.13 -9.13
CA GLY A 121 1.33 -29.94 -7.98
C GLY A 121 2.28 -29.24 -7.01
N THR A 122 2.38 -27.91 -7.06
CA THR A 122 3.34 -27.10 -6.32
C THR A 122 2.68 -25.92 -5.60
N SER A 123 3.35 -25.38 -4.57
CA SER A 123 2.97 -24.07 -4.04
C SER A 123 3.45 -22.97 -4.98
N VAL A 124 2.59 -21.99 -5.23
CA VAL A 124 2.87 -20.82 -6.07
C VAL A 124 2.71 -19.55 -5.25
N TYR A 125 3.51 -18.54 -5.60
CA TYR A 125 3.45 -17.21 -4.99
C TYR A 125 2.57 -16.29 -5.85
N CYS A 126 1.85 -15.37 -5.20
CA CYS A 126 0.79 -14.57 -5.82
C CYS A 126 1.22 -13.74 -7.03
N ALA A 127 2.46 -13.28 -7.06
CA ALA A 127 3.03 -12.52 -8.18
C ALA A 127 4.13 -13.29 -8.92
N SER A 128 4.54 -14.49 -8.49
CA SER A 128 5.68 -15.19 -9.12
C SER A 128 5.34 -15.65 -10.52
N ASP A 129 6.20 -15.32 -11.48
CA ASP A 129 6.13 -15.64 -12.90
C ASP A 129 7.50 -15.98 -13.48
N THR A 130 7.75 -17.26 -13.72
CA THR A 130 9.03 -17.72 -14.29
C THR A 130 9.18 -17.44 -15.79
N SER A 131 8.15 -16.88 -16.46
CA SER A 131 8.20 -16.54 -17.88
C SER A 131 8.82 -15.16 -18.13
N VAL A 132 8.94 -14.33 -17.10
CA VAL A 132 9.54 -12.98 -17.18
C VAL A 132 10.88 -12.94 -16.44
N LYS A 133 11.68 -11.94 -16.75
CA LYS A 133 12.99 -11.71 -16.13
C LYS A 133 12.97 -10.44 -15.33
N GLY A 134 13.83 -10.34 -14.31
CA GLY A 134 14.00 -9.10 -13.56
C GLY A 134 14.67 -8.02 -14.40
N VAL A 135 14.36 -6.75 -14.10
CA VAL A 135 14.88 -5.58 -14.80
C VAL A 135 15.40 -4.60 -13.76
N ASN A 136 16.65 -4.18 -13.89
CA ASN A 136 17.33 -3.28 -12.96
C ASN A 136 18.08 -2.14 -13.70
N GLY A 137 18.97 -1.43 -13.00
CA GLY A 137 19.76 -0.33 -13.57
C GLY A 137 20.66 -0.71 -14.75
N ASP A 138 21.05 -1.99 -14.87
CA ASP A 138 21.87 -2.52 -15.97
C ASP A 138 21.04 -3.16 -17.08
N GLY A 139 19.70 -3.03 -17.04
CA GLY A 139 18.76 -3.62 -17.99
C GLY A 139 18.16 -4.94 -17.50
N VAL A 140 17.90 -5.87 -18.43
CA VAL A 140 17.35 -7.20 -18.11
C VAL A 140 18.41 -8.07 -17.41
N ASP A 141 18.06 -8.65 -16.26
CA ASP A 141 18.87 -9.69 -15.60
C ASP A 141 18.76 -11.00 -16.41
N PHE A 142 19.64 -11.15 -17.41
CA PHE A 142 19.60 -12.27 -18.34
C PHE A 142 19.86 -13.62 -17.68
N GLU A 143 20.68 -13.65 -16.64
CA GLU A 143 21.10 -14.87 -15.95
C GLU A 143 20.24 -15.18 -14.72
N GLY A 144 19.41 -14.22 -14.28
CA GLY A 144 18.62 -14.34 -13.06
C GLY A 144 19.51 -14.48 -11.82
N ILE A 145 20.77 -14.07 -11.89
CA ILE A 145 21.74 -14.22 -10.80
C ILE A 145 21.62 -13.06 -9.83
N VAL A 146 21.43 -11.85 -10.36
CA VAL A 146 21.45 -10.63 -9.55
C VAL A 146 20.16 -10.52 -8.74
N LEU A 147 19.02 -10.72 -9.38
CA LEU A 147 17.71 -10.59 -8.74
C LEU A 147 17.14 -11.94 -8.29
N GLY A 148 17.63 -13.05 -8.84
CA GLY A 148 17.06 -14.37 -8.57
C GLY A 148 15.59 -14.43 -8.98
N SER A 149 14.82 -15.18 -8.19
CA SER A 149 13.36 -15.20 -8.30
C SER A 149 12.71 -13.86 -7.94
N SER A 150 13.42 -12.91 -7.30
CA SER A 150 12.87 -11.62 -6.86
C SER A 150 12.49 -10.72 -8.04
N GLY A 151 13.07 -10.94 -9.21
CA GLY A 151 12.73 -10.22 -10.45
C GLY A 151 11.69 -10.94 -11.33
N GLN A 152 11.39 -12.20 -11.04
CA GLN A 152 10.48 -13.03 -11.84
C GLN A 152 9.04 -12.87 -11.36
N MET A 153 8.51 -11.65 -11.51
CA MET A 153 7.21 -11.26 -10.97
C MET A 153 6.32 -10.58 -12.01
N SER A 154 5.02 -10.90 -12.02
CA SER A 154 4.01 -10.31 -12.91
C SER A 154 2.59 -10.45 -12.34
N PRO A 155 1.58 -9.73 -12.88
CA PRO A 155 0.20 -9.84 -12.42
C PRO A 155 -0.56 -11.05 -13.01
N HIS A 156 0.08 -11.96 -13.76
CA HIS A 156 -0.61 -12.98 -14.57
C HIS A 156 -1.56 -13.93 -13.81
N ARG A 157 -1.46 -13.99 -12.47
CA ARG A 157 -2.36 -14.81 -11.63
C ARG A 157 -3.63 -14.08 -11.24
N MET A 158 -3.69 -12.76 -11.43
CA MET A 158 -4.87 -11.95 -11.20
C MET A 158 -5.83 -12.10 -12.38
N LEU A 159 -7.11 -12.36 -12.10
CA LEU A 159 -8.12 -12.65 -13.13
C LEU A 159 -8.98 -11.44 -13.50
N SER A 160 -8.99 -10.41 -12.64
CA SER A 160 -9.83 -9.22 -12.79
C SER A 160 -9.00 -8.01 -13.14
N THR A 161 -9.59 -7.09 -13.90
CA THR A 161 -9.02 -5.77 -14.15
C THR A 161 -9.00 -4.93 -12.87
N THR A 162 -8.02 -4.04 -12.78
CA THR A 162 -7.88 -3.02 -11.74
C THR A 162 -8.46 -1.68 -12.18
N LEU A 163 -8.58 -0.72 -11.25
CA LEU A 163 -8.82 0.68 -11.55
C LEU A 163 -7.84 1.22 -12.60
N GLY A 164 -6.56 0.82 -12.54
CA GLY A 164 -5.54 1.19 -13.52
C GLY A 164 -5.81 0.62 -14.91
N ASP A 165 -6.20 -0.66 -14.99
CA ASP A 165 -6.58 -1.31 -16.25
C ASP A 165 -7.78 -0.62 -16.90
N GLU A 166 -8.81 -0.31 -16.11
CA GLU A 166 -10.01 0.39 -16.58
C GLU A 166 -9.69 1.83 -17.00
N LEU A 167 -8.82 2.53 -16.26
CA LEU A 167 -8.37 3.88 -16.62
C LEU A 167 -7.60 3.89 -17.94
N LYS A 168 -6.71 2.92 -18.15
CA LYS A 168 -6.02 2.71 -19.42
C LYS A 168 -7.01 2.48 -20.56
N MET A 169 -8.00 1.59 -20.38
CA MET A 169 -9.01 1.33 -21.41
C MET A 169 -9.86 2.57 -21.72
N ALA A 170 -10.30 3.30 -20.69
CA ALA A 170 -11.14 4.49 -20.84
C ALA A 170 -10.43 5.65 -21.56
N THR A 171 -9.11 5.72 -21.44
CA THR A 171 -8.29 6.80 -22.03
C THR A 171 -7.63 6.39 -23.36
N GLY A 172 -7.94 5.20 -23.89
CA GLY A 172 -7.31 4.68 -25.10
C GLY A 172 -5.81 4.42 -24.93
N GLY A 173 -5.38 4.11 -23.69
CA GLY A 173 -4.01 3.85 -23.31
C GLY A 173 -3.17 5.08 -22.96
N GLN A 174 -3.76 6.29 -23.00
CA GLN A 174 -3.04 7.54 -22.75
C GLN A 174 -2.69 7.78 -21.29
N ALA A 175 -3.55 7.34 -20.35
CA ALA A 175 -3.26 7.47 -18.92
C ALA A 175 -1.98 6.73 -18.56
N LYS A 176 -1.16 7.32 -17.71
CA LYS A 176 0.01 6.67 -17.12
C LYS A 176 -0.40 6.00 -15.81
N VAL A 177 -0.04 4.73 -15.67
CA VAL A 177 -0.34 3.90 -14.50
C VAL A 177 0.94 3.28 -13.98
N TYR A 178 1.33 3.65 -12.77
CA TYR A 178 2.49 3.10 -12.09
C TYR A 178 2.13 2.55 -10.73
N GLY A 179 2.76 1.44 -10.32
CA GLY A 179 2.68 0.92 -8.95
C GLY A 179 4.05 0.89 -8.27
N ALA A 180 4.12 1.22 -6.98
CA ALA A 180 5.39 1.22 -6.24
C ALA A 180 5.25 0.67 -4.82
N SER A 181 6.17 -0.20 -4.40
CA SER A 181 6.14 -0.78 -3.05
C SER A 181 7.46 -1.36 -2.58
N MET A 182 7.62 -1.58 -1.28
CA MET A 182 8.75 -2.35 -0.74
C MET A 182 8.63 -3.85 -1.05
N LYS A 183 7.48 -4.30 -1.56
CA LYS A 183 7.14 -5.69 -1.88
C LYS A 183 6.59 -5.77 -3.30
N ASP A 184 7.04 -6.73 -4.09
CA ASP A 184 6.55 -6.96 -5.47
C ASP A 184 5.01 -6.98 -5.58
N ARG A 185 4.32 -7.83 -4.81
CA ARG A 185 2.85 -7.94 -4.77
C ARG A 185 2.13 -6.67 -4.34
N GLY A 186 2.82 -5.81 -3.60
CA GLY A 186 2.30 -4.51 -3.17
C GLY A 186 2.35 -3.46 -4.27
N ALA A 187 3.20 -3.62 -5.27
CA ALA A 187 3.27 -2.76 -6.45
C ALA A 187 2.45 -3.34 -7.62
N ILE A 188 2.60 -4.63 -7.88
CA ILE A 188 2.09 -5.34 -9.06
C ILE A 188 0.56 -5.46 -9.04
N LEU A 189 -0.02 -5.89 -7.91
CA LEU A 189 -1.46 -6.15 -7.84
C LEU A 189 -2.30 -4.86 -7.86
N PRO A 190 -1.86 -3.75 -7.25
CA PRO A 190 -2.50 -2.44 -7.44
C PRO A 190 -2.40 -1.88 -8.86
N ALA A 191 -1.23 -2.00 -9.49
CA ALA A 191 -0.99 -1.43 -10.82
C ALA A 191 -1.82 -2.10 -11.91
N GLY A 192 -1.99 -3.43 -11.82
CA GLY A 192 -2.76 -4.20 -12.79
C GLY A 192 -1.96 -4.67 -14.00
N HIS A 193 -2.69 -5.15 -15.01
CA HIS A 193 -2.14 -5.80 -16.19
C HIS A 193 -1.61 -4.82 -17.24
N GLY A 194 -2.29 -3.68 -17.39
CA GLY A 194 -2.01 -2.66 -18.40
C GLY A 194 -1.13 -1.52 -17.90
N ALA A 195 -0.50 -1.64 -16.73
CA ALA A 195 0.34 -0.60 -16.15
C ALA A 195 1.59 -0.32 -17.00
N ASP A 196 2.04 0.93 -17.02
CA ASP A 196 3.31 1.33 -17.65
C ASP A 196 4.52 0.81 -16.86
N GLY A 197 4.34 0.53 -15.57
CA GLY A 197 5.36 -0.11 -14.75
C GLY A 197 4.90 -0.40 -13.34
N ALA A 198 5.34 -1.52 -12.79
CA ALA A 198 5.33 -1.77 -11.35
C ALA A 198 6.76 -1.93 -10.85
N PHE A 199 7.08 -1.27 -9.75
CA PHE A 199 8.42 -1.20 -9.21
C PHE A 199 8.46 -1.63 -7.75
N TRP A 200 9.41 -2.49 -7.41
CA TRP A 200 9.57 -2.98 -6.04
C TRP A 200 11.01 -2.94 -5.57
N PHE A 201 11.17 -2.78 -4.25
CA PHE A 201 12.49 -2.66 -3.65
C PHE A 201 13.22 -4.00 -3.54
N TYR A 202 14.25 -4.17 -4.36
CA TYR A 202 15.28 -5.19 -4.19
C TYR A 202 16.35 -4.67 -3.22
N GLY A 203 16.17 -5.00 -1.95
CA GLY A 203 17.06 -4.61 -0.86
C GLY A 203 18.43 -5.23 -1.01
N LYS A 204 18.61 -6.47 -0.54
CA LYS A 204 19.83 -7.30 -0.75
C LYS A 204 21.12 -6.48 -0.89
N ASP A 205 21.93 -6.77 -1.88
CA ASP A 205 23.22 -6.14 -2.14
C ASP A 205 23.10 -4.79 -2.87
N LEU A 206 22.01 -4.54 -3.61
CA LEU A 206 21.87 -3.35 -4.45
C LEU A 206 21.16 -2.17 -3.75
N GLY A 207 20.02 -2.42 -3.09
CA GLY A 207 19.18 -1.36 -2.52
C GLY A 207 18.45 -0.56 -3.59
N HIS A 208 17.96 -1.23 -4.63
CA HIS A 208 17.38 -0.62 -5.82
C HIS A 208 15.90 -0.95 -5.96
N PHE A 209 15.13 -0.04 -6.56
CA PHE A 209 13.86 -0.36 -7.19
C PHE A 209 14.08 -1.08 -8.51
N VAL A 210 13.41 -2.21 -8.66
CA VAL A 210 13.50 -3.09 -9.84
C VAL A 210 12.10 -3.35 -10.40
N SER A 211 12.05 -3.87 -11.62
CA SER A 211 10.82 -4.30 -12.29
C SER A 211 11.02 -5.67 -12.95
N SER A 212 10.14 -6.05 -13.88
CA SER A 212 10.30 -7.24 -14.72
C SER A 212 10.00 -6.93 -16.18
N THR A 213 10.43 -7.85 -17.06
CA THR A 213 10.14 -7.81 -18.50
C THR A 213 8.65 -7.98 -18.83
N TYR A 214 7.79 -8.13 -17.83
CA TYR A 214 6.35 -7.96 -18.04
C TYR A 214 6.02 -6.53 -18.47
N TYR A 215 6.70 -5.54 -17.87
CA TYR A 215 6.41 -4.12 -18.06
C TYR A 215 7.31 -3.48 -19.12
N ALA A 216 8.62 -3.70 -19.03
CA ALA A 216 9.60 -3.13 -19.97
C ALA A 216 10.92 -3.91 -19.93
N ASP A 217 11.74 -3.83 -20.99
CA ASP A 217 13.09 -4.42 -21.02
C ASP A 217 14.13 -3.59 -20.28
N THR A 218 13.84 -2.32 -19.99
CA THR A 218 14.74 -1.41 -19.26
C THR A 218 13.95 -0.56 -18.27
N LEU A 219 14.59 -0.16 -17.17
CA LEU A 219 14.01 0.83 -16.27
C LEU A 219 13.96 2.22 -16.94
N PRO A 220 12.93 3.04 -16.66
CA PRO A 220 12.96 4.46 -17.00
C PRO A 220 14.16 5.16 -16.37
N LEU A 221 14.70 6.18 -17.05
CA LEU A 221 15.90 6.90 -16.57
C LEU A 221 15.73 7.48 -15.16
N TRP A 222 14.55 8.02 -14.84
CA TRP A 222 14.28 8.57 -13.49
C TRP A 222 14.35 7.50 -12.38
N VAL A 223 14.04 6.23 -12.68
CA VAL A 223 14.22 5.11 -11.72
C VAL A 223 15.70 4.77 -11.58
N VAL A 224 16.44 4.76 -12.69
CA VAL A 224 17.89 4.54 -12.68
C VAL A 224 18.59 5.63 -11.87
N ASP A 225 18.24 6.89 -12.08
CA ASP A 225 18.79 8.03 -11.36
C ASP A 225 18.49 7.94 -9.85
N LEU A 226 17.25 7.56 -9.48
CA LEU A 226 16.89 7.33 -8.08
C LEU A 226 17.72 6.20 -7.45
N ASN A 227 17.89 5.08 -8.15
CA ASN A 227 18.70 3.96 -7.69
C ASN A 227 20.17 4.37 -7.46
N LEU A 228 20.71 5.19 -8.35
CA LEU A 228 22.10 5.66 -8.29
C LEU A 228 22.31 6.88 -7.38
N SER A 229 21.25 7.47 -6.84
CA SER A 229 21.32 8.66 -5.97
C SER A 229 22.07 8.42 -4.64
N GLY A 230 22.28 7.17 -4.26
CA GLY A 230 22.84 6.79 -2.95
C GLY A 230 21.84 6.89 -1.80
N ARG A 231 20.54 7.09 -2.09
CA ARG A 231 19.52 7.31 -1.06
C ARG A 231 19.37 6.15 -0.08
N ALA A 232 19.39 4.90 -0.56
CA ALA A 232 19.33 3.73 0.31
C ALA A 232 20.54 3.64 1.26
N GLU A 233 21.75 3.94 0.76
CA GLU A 233 22.98 3.99 1.56
C GLU A 233 22.94 5.11 2.60
N ALA A 234 22.45 6.30 2.23
CA ALA A 234 22.27 7.40 3.17
C ALA A 234 21.34 7.01 4.33
N LEU A 235 20.18 6.39 4.03
CA LEU A 235 19.23 5.94 5.04
C LEU A 235 19.79 4.81 5.94
N MET A 236 20.68 3.96 5.41
CA MET A 236 21.42 3.01 6.24
C MET A 236 22.39 3.72 7.17
N GLY A 237 23.10 4.74 6.67
CA GLY A 237 24.03 5.56 7.45
C GLY A 237 23.37 6.40 8.55
N ASP A 238 22.14 6.87 8.31
CA ASP A 238 21.35 7.62 9.30
C ASP A 238 20.96 6.78 10.53
N GLY A 239 21.00 5.45 10.40
CA GLY A 239 20.58 4.52 11.45
C GLY A 239 19.07 4.57 11.69
N TRP A 240 18.63 4.04 12.83
CA TRP A 240 17.26 4.20 13.28
C TRP A 240 17.20 4.60 14.76
N HIS A 241 16.76 5.83 14.97
CA HIS A 241 16.59 6.47 16.27
C HIS A 241 15.12 6.83 16.50
N ARG A 242 14.72 7.01 17.77
CA ARG A 242 13.41 7.58 18.08
C ARG A 242 13.37 9.02 17.56
N LEU A 243 12.28 9.38 16.90
CA LEU A 243 12.09 10.73 16.34
C LEU A 243 11.88 11.79 17.44
N ARG A 244 11.26 11.38 18.55
CA ARG A 244 10.96 12.24 19.71
C ARG A 244 11.49 11.61 20.99
N ASP A 245 11.38 12.35 22.09
CA ASP A 245 11.70 11.85 23.42
C ASP A 245 10.86 10.62 23.79
N GLU A 246 11.43 9.75 24.63
CA GLU A 246 10.80 8.49 25.07
C GLU A 246 9.41 8.67 25.67
N SER A 247 9.18 9.79 26.36
CA SER A 247 7.89 10.10 27.01
C SER A 247 6.71 10.16 26.03
N VAL A 248 6.96 10.52 24.77
CA VAL A 248 5.94 10.54 23.71
C VAL A 248 5.44 9.13 23.40
N TYR A 249 6.27 8.10 23.61
CA TYR A 249 5.97 6.71 23.34
C TYR A 249 5.40 5.97 24.54
N SER A 250 4.88 6.68 25.55
CA SER A 250 4.33 6.10 26.79
C SER A 250 3.15 5.13 26.59
N GLN A 251 2.50 5.15 25.42
CA GLN A 251 1.46 4.19 25.04
C GLN A 251 1.99 2.91 24.36
N CYS A 252 3.31 2.80 24.19
CA CYS A 252 3.97 1.59 23.72
C CYS A 252 4.42 0.73 24.91
N LEU A 253 4.72 -0.55 24.64
CA LEU A 253 5.40 -1.39 25.61
C LEU A 253 6.83 -0.85 25.85
N PRO A 254 7.47 -1.22 26.97
CA PRO A 254 8.88 -0.91 27.18
C PRO A 254 9.74 -1.37 26.00
N ASP A 255 10.76 -0.58 25.66
CA ASP A 255 11.64 -0.79 24.49
C ASP A 255 12.19 -2.22 24.44
N ASN A 256 12.65 -2.76 25.58
CA ASN A 256 13.01 -4.16 25.68
C ASN A 256 11.87 -4.98 26.31
N ASN A 257 11.18 -5.79 25.51
CA ASN A 257 10.10 -6.66 25.97
C ASN A 257 10.12 -8.04 25.27
N PRO A 258 9.51 -9.09 25.86
CA PRO A 258 9.60 -10.46 25.34
C PRO A 258 8.70 -10.74 24.12
N TYR A 259 7.94 -9.75 23.64
CA TYR A 259 7.02 -9.91 22.51
C TYR A 259 7.60 -9.37 21.19
N GLU A 260 8.83 -8.85 21.22
CA GLU A 260 9.54 -8.32 20.06
C GLU A 260 10.80 -9.13 19.72
N GLY A 261 11.11 -9.25 18.43
CA GLY A 261 12.31 -9.91 17.93
C GLY A 261 13.41 -8.89 17.65
N ALA A 262 14.65 -9.19 18.05
CA ALA A 262 15.81 -8.36 17.73
C ALA A 262 16.28 -8.58 16.28
N PHE A 263 16.89 -7.55 15.68
CA PHE A 263 17.65 -7.74 14.44
C PHE A 263 18.77 -8.77 14.65
N ARG A 264 19.12 -9.52 13.59
CA ARG A 264 20.18 -10.52 13.67
C ARG A 264 21.50 -9.84 14.00
N GLY A 265 22.15 -10.30 15.07
CA GLY A 265 23.38 -9.71 15.58
C GLY A 265 23.19 -8.91 16.87
N GLU A 266 21.96 -8.54 17.21
CA GLU A 266 21.61 -7.92 18.49
C GLU A 266 21.08 -8.94 19.50
N LEU A 267 21.28 -8.62 20.78
CA LEU A 267 20.72 -9.40 21.88
C LEU A 267 19.30 -8.94 22.26
N ARG A 268 18.95 -7.69 21.94
CA ARG A 268 17.70 -7.04 22.38
C ARG A 268 17.15 -6.13 21.28
N PRO A 269 15.83 -6.00 21.15
CA PRO A 269 15.19 -5.09 20.20
C PRO A 269 15.10 -3.67 20.78
N THR A 270 16.22 -3.02 21.07
CA THR A 270 16.23 -1.70 21.72
C THR A 270 16.84 -0.63 20.85
N PHE A 271 16.31 0.59 20.93
CA PHE A 271 16.92 1.75 20.30
C PHE A 271 18.23 2.18 21.01
N PRO A 272 19.16 2.83 20.28
CA PRO A 272 19.14 3.07 18.83
C PRO A 272 19.71 1.91 18.01
N TYR A 273 19.35 1.83 16.72
CA TYR A 273 19.87 0.82 15.80
C TYR A 273 20.91 1.40 14.83
N ASP A 274 22.12 0.85 14.86
CA ASP A 274 23.15 1.07 13.84
C ASP A 274 22.89 0.13 12.65
N LEU A 275 22.23 0.64 11.62
CA LEU A 275 21.84 -0.18 10.47
C LEU A 275 23.04 -0.64 9.65
N GLN A 276 24.13 0.15 9.60
CA GLN A 276 25.35 -0.24 8.89
C GLN A 276 26.02 -1.45 9.53
N ALA A 277 26.15 -1.44 10.86
CA ALA A 277 26.69 -2.58 11.60
C ALA A 277 25.82 -3.84 11.48
N LEU A 278 24.51 -3.69 11.25
CA LEU A 278 23.54 -4.78 11.13
C LEU A 278 23.37 -5.29 9.69
N ARG A 279 23.79 -4.53 8.69
CA ARG A 279 23.53 -4.75 7.25
C ARG A 279 23.81 -6.19 6.80
N GLU A 280 25.04 -6.67 6.97
CA GLU A 280 25.46 -7.97 6.44
C GLU A 280 24.62 -9.13 7.00
N LYS A 281 24.31 -9.10 8.31
CA LYS A 281 23.57 -10.17 9.00
C LYS A 281 22.08 -10.18 8.68
N ASN A 282 21.56 -9.06 8.18
CA ASN A 282 20.12 -8.84 7.96
C ASN A 282 19.76 -8.73 6.46
N GLY A 283 20.62 -9.23 5.57
CA GLY A 283 20.31 -9.31 4.15
C GLY A 283 20.56 -8.02 3.39
N GLY A 284 21.55 -7.23 3.80
CA GLY A 284 21.93 -6.00 3.13
C GLY A 284 20.90 -4.90 3.32
N TYR A 285 20.48 -4.24 2.24
CA TYR A 285 19.45 -3.19 2.30
C TYR A 285 18.04 -3.73 2.54
N ASP A 286 17.81 -5.05 2.54
CA ASP A 286 16.53 -5.60 3.01
C ASP A 286 16.21 -5.14 4.44
N LEU A 287 17.23 -4.78 5.24
CA LEU A 287 17.06 -4.20 6.55
C LEU A 287 16.15 -2.95 6.55
N LEU A 288 16.22 -2.12 5.50
CA LEU A 288 15.37 -0.92 5.35
C LEU A 288 13.87 -1.26 5.24
N LYS A 289 13.50 -2.47 4.80
CA LYS A 289 12.09 -2.92 4.76
C LYS A 289 11.48 -3.02 6.16
N GLY A 290 12.31 -3.15 7.19
CA GLY A 290 11.92 -3.22 8.60
C GLY A 290 12.03 -1.89 9.36
N THR A 291 12.34 -0.79 8.68
CA THR A 291 12.51 0.54 9.32
C THR A 291 11.66 1.60 8.63
N PRO A 292 11.45 2.79 9.24
CA PRO A 292 10.80 3.91 8.57
C PRO A 292 11.49 4.35 7.27
N GLY A 293 12.79 4.05 7.12
CA GLY A 293 13.55 4.34 5.90
C GLY A 293 12.96 3.69 4.64
N GLY A 294 12.35 2.50 4.77
CA GLY A 294 11.62 1.89 3.66
C GLY A 294 10.45 2.73 3.17
N ASN A 295 9.66 3.32 4.08
CA ASN A 295 8.57 4.22 3.69
C ASN A 295 9.09 5.53 3.09
N THR A 296 10.21 6.05 3.60
CA THR A 296 10.88 7.22 3.02
C THR A 296 11.29 6.95 1.57
N LEU A 297 11.87 5.77 1.27
CA LEU A 297 12.22 5.38 -0.10
C LEU A 297 11.01 5.32 -1.03
N ILE A 298 9.84 4.88 -0.55
CA ILE A 298 8.61 4.87 -1.34
C ILE A 298 8.13 6.29 -1.65
N VAL A 299 8.25 7.22 -0.70
CA VAL A 299 7.93 8.63 -0.95
C VAL A 299 8.92 9.23 -1.95
N ASP A 300 10.21 8.98 -1.79
CA ASP A 300 11.24 9.43 -2.74
C ASP A 300 10.97 8.88 -4.15
N PHE A 301 10.56 7.62 -4.25
CA PHE A 301 10.11 7.00 -5.50
C PHE A 301 8.89 7.70 -6.09
N ALA A 302 7.85 7.92 -5.28
CA ALA A 302 6.61 8.55 -5.74
C ALA A 302 6.87 9.97 -6.29
N LEU A 303 7.71 10.75 -5.63
CA LEU A 303 8.12 12.08 -6.10
C LEU A 303 8.90 11.99 -7.41
N ALA A 304 9.88 11.08 -7.50
CA ALA A 304 10.63 10.85 -8.73
C ALA A 304 9.75 10.38 -9.90
N ALA A 305 8.71 9.59 -9.63
CA ALA A 305 7.74 9.16 -10.63
C ALA A 305 6.88 10.33 -11.13
N ILE A 306 6.39 11.18 -10.23
CA ILE A 306 5.60 12.37 -10.59
C ILE A 306 6.40 13.29 -11.51
N ASP A 307 7.66 13.56 -11.17
CA ASP A 307 8.51 14.45 -11.95
C ASP A 307 8.99 13.76 -13.25
N GLY A 308 9.54 12.55 -13.14
CA GLY A 308 10.22 11.86 -14.22
C GLY A 308 9.30 11.20 -15.24
N ALA A 309 8.07 10.84 -14.86
CA ALA A 309 7.04 10.36 -15.76
C ALA A 309 5.98 11.43 -16.08
N GLU A 310 6.14 12.66 -15.58
CA GLU A 310 5.21 13.78 -15.79
C GLU A 310 3.76 13.42 -15.42
N LEU A 311 3.56 12.83 -14.24
CA LEU A 311 2.24 12.38 -13.80
C LEU A 311 1.36 13.57 -13.40
N GLY A 312 0.14 13.61 -13.95
CA GLY A 312 -0.83 14.67 -13.72
C GLY A 312 -0.45 16.03 -14.29
N GLN A 313 0.44 16.07 -15.28
CA GLN A 313 0.90 17.30 -15.93
C GLN A 313 0.08 17.69 -17.16
N ASP A 314 -0.71 16.76 -17.71
CA ASP A 314 -1.64 17.01 -18.81
C ASP A 314 -3.11 16.87 -18.37
N ASP A 315 -4.04 16.77 -19.32
CA ASP A 315 -5.49 16.69 -19.04
C ASP A 315 -5.99 15.24 -18.94
N VAL A 316 -5.13 14.25 -19.11
CA VAL A 316 -5.43 12.84 -18.91
C VAL A 316 -5.19 12.50 -17.44
N THR A 317 -6.17 11.85 -16.80
CA THR A 317 -6.00 11.36 -15.43
C THR A 317 -4.98 10.22 -15.40
N ASP A 318 -3.95 10.37 -14.58
CA ASP A 318 -2.96 9.34 -14.28
C ASP A 318 -3.23 8.65 -12.93
N LEU A 319 -2.61 7.48 -12.72
CA LEU A 319 -2.68 6.73 -11.46
C LEU A 319 -1.28 6.36 -10.97
N LEU A 320 -0.98 6.72 -9.72
CA LEU A 320 0.15 6.19 -8.95
C LEU A 320 -0.39 5.35 -7.80
N ALA A 321 -0.12 4.03 -7.83
CA ALA A 321 -0.74 3.00 -7.01
C ALA A 321 0.17 2.41 -5.94
#